data_AF-A0A7S2Q9H6-F1
#
_entry.id   AF-A0A7S2Q9H6-F1
#
_cell.length_a   1.000
_cell.length_b   1.000
_cell.length_c   1.000
_cell.angle_alpha   90.00
_cell.angle_beta   90.00
_cell.angle_gamma   90.00
#
_symmetry.space_group_name_H-M   'P 1'
#
loop_
_entity.id
_entity.type
_entity.pdbx_description
1 polymer ?
#
loop_
_entity_poly.entity_id
_entity_poly.type
_entity_poly.pdbx_seq_one_letter_code
_entity_poly.pdbx_strand_id
1 'polypeptide(L)'
;RAQAGAMEFLATFGVAAKDIFDYNRENYSFDAEQRLQRELMRLDLQCTRFEMFREDIRDLVELTVGKMEMYHLVGALFLEKTVALYCEGRIKEQVPPFLLALYYMSVAAGYAYLVLAVWLSMYASICSHSFGVRLLTRFVRLPIPGAAQLDSINARLGDFEQQRMQMLRVPFVGNKQEWKRRQVLSTVSEDPDDNAQVLGVQEDFLGKGDVPLGATDHIMKATTQLPGKHVQLYRRLQNKWQCYDAYARVSMALGTNNILLAFTFYLVDVTLIEFEAPSATYTLIAVFQFTALALCYIDIAKLGHVTVLLMQALPTAACFIAAISANVADKEMQEEEHITAIHHTLVPQCRYRLAPLCFFLIALWFECLLRTAWPSNDGASLPRKFRAVLFLDVFEDAGVTLEEAEGQTATNLFGMHGGRHRKKPLLTVKLARDADDALFSAHSAVRRWEAVPAGMSDAQRTDLANLRKEINVWRNALNAEAAHRAGKRGIADAALLLELDERPWNELSEQEQEDDPHAHSLIGPFHHSDNRGHSSYYYSVENYNFVFRVPEGAKILTFEDLKEEVAHAEEQVRTVVDGEGGMGSAAYTSGGESDATDSDDRSSDDEGPSPSRALRGRARSVDRPPH
;
A
#
# COMPACT_ATOMS: atom_id res chain seq x y z
N ARG A 1 -27.97 -80.47 31.98
CA ARG A 1 -26.58 -80.10 31.64
C ARG A 1 -26.49 -79.07 30.51
N ALA A 2 -27.22 -79.19 29.39
CA ALA A 2 -27.20 -78.18 28.30
C ALA A 2 -27.71 -76.78 28.72
N GLN A 3 -28.73 -76.67 29.57
CA GLN A 3 -29.22 -75.37 30.08
C GLN A 3 -28.28 -74.70 31.09
N ALA A 4 -27.44 -75.47 31.80
CA ALA A 4 -26.47 -74.92 32.75
C ALA A 4 -25.29 -74.24 32.02
N GLY A 5 -24.81 -74.86 30.93
CA GLY A 5 -23.74 -74.27 30.10
C GLY A 5 -24.18 -73.01 29.33
N ALA A 6 -25.45 -72.91 28.93
CA ALA A 6 -25.98 -71.71 28.29
C ALA A 6 -26.05 -70.50 29.24
N MET A 7 -26.36 -70.72 30.53
CA MET A 7 -26.35 -69.64 31.53
C MET A 7 -24.93 -69.22 31.92
N GLU A 8 -23.97 -70.15 32.03
CA GLU A 8 -22.57 -69.77 32.26
C GLU A 8 -21.99 -68.99 31.08
N PHE A 9 -22.33 -69.38 29.84
CA PHE A 9 -21.88 -68.65 28.65
C PHE A 9 -22.47 -67.23 28.59
N LEU A 10 -23.77 -67.07 28.87
CA LEU A 10 -24.41 -65.75 28.93
C LEU A 10 -23.87 -64.87 30.06
N ALA A 11 -23.58 -65.44 31.24
CA ALA A 11 -22.98 -64.70 32.34
C ALA A 11 -21.56 -64.21 31.99
N THR A 12 -20.76 -65.08 31.37
CA THR A 12 -19.38 -64.73 30.95
C THR A 12 -19.39 -63.69 29.84
N PHE A 13 -20.32 -63.80 28.88
CA PHE A 13 -20.48 -62.81 27.81
C PHE A 13 -20.97 -61.45 28.35
N GLY A 14 -21.83 -61.46 29.38
CA GLY A 14 -22.32 -60.25 30.04
C GLY A 14 -21.21 -59.48 30.78
N VAL A 15 -20.31 -60.19 31.48
CA VAL A 15 -19.15 -59.56 32.14
C VAL A 15 -18.19 -58.97 31.10
N ALA A 16 -17.85 -59.74 30.06
CA ALA A 16 -16.96 -59.25 28.99
C ALA A 16 -17.57 -58.06 28.21
N ALA A 17 -18.88 -58.09 27.93
CA ALA A 17 -19.56 -56.98 27.25
C ALA A 17 -19.58 -55.71 28.11
N LYS A 18 -19.73 -55.86 29.44
CA LYS A 18 -19.65 -54.74 30.37
C LYS A 18 -18.25 -54.14 30.40
N ASP A 19 -17.21 -54.97 30.52
CA ASP A 19 -15.81 -54.50 30.58
C ASP A 19 -15.41 -53.77 29.29
N ILE A 20 -15.86 -54.27 28.12
CA ILE A 20 -15.64 -53.60 26.83
C ILE A 20 -16.40 -52.27 26.75
N PHE A 21 -17.63 -52.21 27.27
CA PHE A 21 -18.41 -50.96 27.30
C PHE A 21 -17.76 -49.91 28.21
N ASP A 22 -17.36 -50.31 29.42
CA ASP A 22 -16.70 -49.45 30.39
C ASP A 22 -15.35 -48.93 29.82
N TYR A 23 -14.56 -49.79 29.18
CA TYR A 23 -13.33 -49.39 28.48
C TYR A 23 -13.58 -48.36 27.37
N ASN A 24 -14.61 -48.57 26.53
CA ASN A 24 -14.95 -47.63 25.46
C ASN A 24 -15.46 -46.29 25.98
N ARG A 25 -16.20 -46.31 27.10
CA ARG A 25 -16.68 -45.12 27.78
C ARG A 25 -15.53 -44.32 28.40
N GLU A 26 -14.60 -44.99 29.07
CA GLU A 26 -13.39 -44.36 29.62
C GLU A 26 -12.53 -43.75 28.50
N ASN A 27 -12.26 -44.50 27.42
CA ASN A 27 -11.56 -43.98 26.26
C ASN A 27 -12.27 -42.79 25.60
N TYR A 28 -13.60 -42.82 25.50
CA TYR A 28 -14.36 -41.68 25.01
C TYR A 28 -14.17 -40.46 25.91
N SER A 29 -14.26 -40.64 27.23
CA SER A 29 -14.07 -39.55 28.19
C SER A 29 -12.66 -38.95 28.10
N PHE A 30 -11.64 -39.79 27.94
CA PHE A 30 -10.26 -39.37 27.74
C PHE A 30 -10.06 -38.64 26.40
N ASP A 31 -10.57 -39.19 25.29
CA ASP A 31 -10.53 -38.56 23.96
C ASP A 31 -11.29 -37.23 23.93
N ALA A 32 -12.38 -37.12 24.71
CA ALA A 32 -13.16 -35.89 24.86
C ALA A 32 -12.40 -34.84 25.66
N GLU A 33 -11.75 -35.23 26.76
CA GLU A 33 -10.90 -34.33 27.55
C GLU A 33 -9.71 -33.82 26.73
N GLN A 34 -9.03 -34.68 25.97
CA GLN A 34 -7.94 -34.25 25.07
C GLN A 34 -8.43 -33.33 23.95
N ARG A 35 -9.65 -33.51 23.44
CA ARG A 35 -10.25 -32.59 22.47
C ARG A 35 -10.52 -31.23 23.12
N LEU A 36 -11.13 -31.22 24.29
CA LEU A 36 -11.37 -30.02 25.07
C LEU A 36 -10.07 -29.26 25.35
N GLN A 37 -9.03 -29.94 25.83
CA GLN A 37 -7.73 -29.33 26.09
C GLN A 37 -7.09 -28.73 24.82
N ARG A 38 -7.18 -29.42 23.68
CA ARG A 38 -6.68 -28.87 22.40
C ARG A 38 -7.45 -27.64 21.94
N GLU A 39 -8.77 -27.62 22.08
CA GLU A 39 -9.56 -26.44 21.72
C GLU A 39 -9.31 -25.26 22.68
N LEU A 40 -9.19 -25.53 23.98
CA LEU A 40 -8.80 -24.51 24.97
C LEU A 40 -7.42 -23.92 24.65
N MET A 41 -6.44 -24.74 24.31
CA MET A 41 -5.11 -24.27 23.89
C MET A 41 -5.17 -23.42 22.61
N ARG A 42 -6.03 -23.76 21.65
CA ARG A 42 -6.24 -22.94 20.45
C ARG A 42 -6.86 -21.59 20.77
N LEU A 43 -7.85 -21.56 21.65
CA LEU A 43 -8.47 -20.31 22.11
C LEU A 43 -7.46 -19.44 22.86
N ASP A 44 -6.60 -20.05 23.67
CA ASP A 44 -5.52 -19.37 24.39
C ASP A 44 -4.50 -18.74 23.42
N LEU A 45 -4.05 -19.49 22.42
CA LEU A 45 -3.18 -18.97 21.36
C LEU A 45 -3.84 -17.84 20.55
N GLN A 46 -5.15 -17.91 20.31
CA GLN A 46 -5.90 -16.82 19.66
C GLN A 46 -5.96 -15.59 20.55
N CYS A 47 -6.27 -15.73 21.84
CA CYS A 47 -6.27 -14.62 22.79
C CYS A 47 -4.90 -13.95 22.85
N THR A 48 -3.83 -14.73 23.02
CA THR A 48 -2.44 -14.23 23.02
C THR A 48 -2.11 -13.46 21.74
N ARG A 49 -2.55 -13.95 20.57
CA ARG A 49 -2.36 -13.25 19.30
C ARG A 49 -3.10 -11.91 19.25
N PHE A 50 -4.34 -11.86 19.72
CA PHE A 50 -5.09 -10.61 19.80
C PHE A 50 -4.50 -9.63 20.82
N GLU A 51 -3.93 -10.12 21.91
CA GLU A 51 -3.18 -9.32 22.87
C GLU A 51 -1.95 -8.66 22.21
N MET A 52 -1.15 -9.44 21.48
CA MET A 52 -0.02 -8.90 20.69
C MET A 52 -0.49 -7.82 19.70
N PHE A 53 -1.58 -8.05 18.96
CA PHE A 53 -2.11 -7.03 18.04
C PHE A 53 -2.59 -5.75 18.75
N ARG A 54 -3.10 -5.86 19.97
CA ARG A 54 -3.52 -4.70 20.77
C ARG A 54 -2.31 -3.94 21.31
N GLU A 55 -1.26 -4.66 21.71
CA GLU A 55 0.02 -4.09 22.12
C GLU A 55 0.68 -3.33 20.96
N ASP A 56 0.78 -3.94 19.77
CA ASP A 56 1.31 -3.28 18.57
C ASP A 56 0.59 -1.95 18.27
N ILE A 57 -0.75 -1.95 18.34
CA ILE A 57 -1.53 -0.73 18.12
C ILE A 57 -1.28 0.32 19.21
N ARG A 58 -1.16 -0.09 20.47
CA ARG A 58 -0.86 0.84 21.57
C ARG A 58 0.52 1.45 21.38
N ASP A 59 1.53 0.64 21.08
CA ASP A 59 2.91 1.09 20.91
C ASP A 59 3.02 2.07 19.73
N LEU A 60 2.35 1.78 18.61
CA LEU A 60 2.32 2.69 17.46
C LEU A 60 1.64 4.03 17.76
N VAL A 61 0.54 4.00 18.52
CA VAL A 61 -0.18 5.21 18.94
C VAL A 61 0.65 5.99 19.95
N GLU A 62 1.23 5.32 20.95
CA GLU A 62 2.06 5.92 21.99
C GLU A 62 3.31 6.56 21.41
N LEU A 63 3.97 5.91 20.44
CA LEU A 63 5.09 6.48 19.72
C LEU A 63 4.70 7.78 19.01
N THR A 64 3.51 7.81 18.38
CA THR A 64 3.00 9.00 17.70
C THR A 64 2.69 10.11 18.70
N VAL A 65 1.99 9.79 19.79
CA VAL A 65 1.60 10.74 20.84
C VAL A 65 2.83 11.32 21.53
N GLY A 66 3.75 10.49 22.00
CA GLY A 66 4.97 10.95 22.69
C GLY A 66 5.84 11.84 21.80
N LYS A 67 5.90 11.56 20.50
CA LYS A 67 6.58 12.44 19.54
C LYS A 67 5.88 13.79 19.39
N MET A 68 4.55 13.80 19.29
CA MET A 68 3.79 15.05 19.15
C MET A 68 3.88 15.91 20.41
N GLU A 69 3.88 15.28 21.59
CA GLU A 69 4.09 15.95 22.88
C GLU A 69 5.47 16.60 22.96
N MET A 70 6.53 15.91 22.48
CA MET A 70 7.86 16.50 22.40
C MET A 70 7.87 17.73 21.48
N TYR A 71 7.18 17.69 20.34
CA TYR A 71 7.08 18.85 19.45
C TYR A 71 6.30 20.00 20.08
N HIS A 72 5.22 19.69 20.79
CA HIS A 72 4.45 20.67 21.54
C HIS A 72 5.33 21.37 22.61
N LEU A 73 6.09 20.60 23.38
CA LEU A 73 7.00 21.12 24.42
C LEU A 73 8.11 22.02 23.82
N VAL A 74 8.82 21.52 22.81
CA VAL A 74 9.90 22.26 22.15
C VAL A 74 9.36 23.52 21.46
N GLY A 75 8.20 23.41 20.80
CA GLY A 75 7.51 24.55 20.20
C GLY A 75 7.13 25.62 21.23
N ALA A 76 6.63 25.22 22.40
CA ALA A 76 6.30 26.14 23.48
C ALA A 76 7.54 26.87 24.04
N LEU A 77 8.66 26.17 24.21
CA LEU A 77 9.92 26.78 24.64
C LEU A 77 10.43 27.81 23.61
N PHE A 78 10.39 27.49 22.32
CA PHE A 78 10.77 28.45 21.29
C PHE A 78 9.81 29.65 21.22
N LEU A 79 8.51 29.44 21.44
CA LEU A 79 7.53 30.52 21.52
C LEU A 79 7.85 31.48 22.67
N GLU A 80 8.18 30.97 23.85
CA GLU A 80 8.60 31.78 25.00
C GLU A 80 9.82 32.64 24.64
N LYS A 81 10.84 32.04 24.01
CA LYS A 81 12.04 32.78 23.59
C LYS A 81 11.78 33.78 22.48
N THR A 82 10.83 33.51 21.60
CA THR A 82 10.42 34.45 20.54
C THR A 82 9.69 35.66 21.14
N VAL A 83 8.85 35.44 22.15
CA VAL A 83 8.18 36.53 22.89
C VAL A 83 9.19 37.34 23.68
N ALA A 84 10.15 36.69 24.35
CA ALA A 84 11.24 37.39 25.04
C ALA A 84 12.06 38.24 24.07
N LEU A 85 12.42 37.68 22.90
CA LEU A 85 13.12 38.41 21.84
C LEU A 85 12.31 39.63 21.36
N TYR A 86 11.00 39.48 21.17
CA TYR A 86 10.12 40.58 20.75
C TYR A 86 10.01 41.70 21.80
N CYS A 87 9.89 41.34 23.09
CA CYS A 87 9.64 42.28 24.18
C CYS A 87 10.91 42.93 24.73
N GLU A 88 11.96 42.13 24.95
CA GLU A 88 13.22 42.53 25.59
C GLU A 88 14.30 42.92 24.58
N GLY A 89 14.24 42.41 23.34
CA GLY A 89 15.15 42.73 22.24
C GLY A 89 14.97 44.15 21.68
N ARG A 90 14.70 45.13 22.54
CA ARG A 90 14.58 46.54 22.18
C ARG A 90 15.97 47.11 21.94
N ILE A 91 16.20 47.54 20.71
CA ILE A 91 17.43 48.23 20.34
C ILE A 91 17.32 49.68 20.79
N LYS A 92 18.28 50.16 21.58
CA LYS A 92 18.23 51.48 22.24
C LYS A 92 18.61 52.63 21.32
N GLU A 93 19.37 52.35 20.27
CA GLU A 93 19.91 53.35 19.36
C GLU A 93 19.03 53.55 18.12
N GLN A 94 19.28 54.63 17.38
CA GLN A 94 18.54 54.94 16.15
C GLN A 94 18.96 53.99 15.02
N VAL A 95 18.37 52.81 15.00
CA VAL A 95 18.59 51.79 13.97
C VAL A 95 17.92 52.19 12.65
N PRO A 96 18.54 51.89 11.49
CA PRO A 96 17.88 52.00 10.20
C PRO A 96 16.48 51.34 10.19
N PRO A 97 15.41 52.07 9.82
CA PRO A 97 14.05 51.55 9.92
C PRO A 97 13.79 50.26 9.12
N PHE A 98 14.51 50.07 8.01
CA PHE A 98 14.36 48.86 7.19
C PHE A 98 14.89 47.60 7.90
N LEU A 99 15.97 47.72 8.68
CA LEU A 99 16.60 46.62 9.37
C LEU A 99 15.75 46.19 10.56
N LEU A 100 15.21 47.18 11.29
CA LEU A 100 14.20 46.96 12.33
C LEU A 100 12.94 46.28 11.79
N ALA A 101 12.47 46.67 10.59
CA ALA A 101 11.35 46.01 9.94
C ALA A 101 11.66 44.55 9.56
N LEU A 102 12.85 44.27 9.01
CA LEU A 102 13.29 42.90 8.70
C LEU A 102 13.39 42.03 9.96
N TYR A 103 13.93 42.58 11.05
CA TYR A 103 13.99 41.93 12.34
C TYR A 103 12.58 41.57 12.85
N TYR A 104 11.68 42.56 12.99
CA TYR A 104 10.33 42.30 13.53
C TYR A 104 9.49 41.40 12.64
N MET A 105 9.61 41.48 11.31
CA MET A 105 8.92 40.55 10.43
C MET A 105 9.43 39.12 10.57
N SER A 106 10.75 38.93 10.75
CA SER A 106 11.33 37.61 10.98
C SER A 106 10.88 37.04 12.33
N VAL A 107 10.85 37.86 13.39
CA VAL A 107 10.32 37.46 14.72
C VAL A 107 8.83 37.12 14.63
N ALA A 108 8.02 37.94 13.97
CA ALA A 108 6.58 37.72 13.82
C ALA A 108 6.28 36.47 12.98
N ALA A 109 7.01 36.25 11.89
CA ALA A 109 6.90 35.03 11.08
C ALA A 109 7.31 33.80 11.90
N GLY A 110 8.44 33.87 12.62
CA GLY A 110 8.89 32.82 13.53
C GLY A 110 7.82 32.45 14.56
N TYR A 111 7.23 33.46 15.21
CA TYR A 111 6.13 33.29 16.16
C TYR A 111 4.92 32.61 15.51
N ALA A 112 4.45 33.09 14.36
CA ALA A 112 3.28 32.55 13.68
C ALA A 112 3.47 31.07 13.30
N TYR A 113 4.62 30.71 12.73
CA TYR A 113 4.92 29.33 12.37
C TYR A 113 5.07 28.41 13.59
N LEU A 114 5.63 28.89 14.70
CA LEU A 114 5.72 28.10 15.92
C LEU A 114 4.35 27.89 16.58
N VAL A 115 3.47 28.90 16.57
CA VAL A 115 2.07 28.74 17.04
C VAL A 115 1.37 27.68 16.19
N LEU A 116 1.53 27.73 14.87
CA LEU A 116 1.00 26.70 13.98
C LEU A 116 1.58 25.31 14.28
N ALA A 117 2.89 25.21 14.54
CA ALA A 117 3.53 23.95 14.90
C ALA A 117 2.95 23.33 16.17
N VAL A 118 2.77 24.15 17.22
CA VAL A 118 2.18 23.75 18.51
C VAL A 118 0.71 23.35 18.35
N TRP A 119 -0.06 24.11 17.56
CA TRP A 119 -1.46 23.77 17.31
C TRP A 119 -1.61 22.47 16.52
N LEU A 120 -0.85 22.30 15.44
CA LEU A 120 -0.89 21.10 14.60
C LEU A 120 -0.43 19.86 15.36
N SER A 121 0.61 19.95 16.20
CA SER A 121 1.07 18.83 17.03
C SER A 121 0.04 18.43 18.08
N MET A 122 -0.62 19.41 18.74
CA MET A 122 -1.71 19.17 19.67
C MET A 122 -2.88 18.45 18.97
N TYR A 123 -3.28 18.92 17.78
CA TYR A 123 -4.36 18.29 17.03
C TYR A 123 -4.00 16.87 16.59
N ALA A 124 -2.78 16.65 16.08
CA ALA A 124 -2.28 15.34 15.70
C ALA A 124 -2.29 14.36 16.88
N SER A 125 -1.87 14.79 18.08
CA SER A 125 -1.87 13.98 19.31
C SER A 125 -3.28 13.57 19.73
N ILE A 126 -4.23 14.51 19.78
CA ILE A 126 -5.62 14.22 20.14
C ILE A 126 -6.27 13.26 19.13
N CYS A 127 -6.03 13.49 17.83
CA CYS A 127 -6.54 12.63 16.78
C CYS A 127 -5.96 11.21 16.85
N SER A 128 -4.64 11.06 16.94
CA SER A 128 -4.00 9.73 17.00
C SER A 128 -4.46 8.93 18.22
N HIS A 129 -4.55 9.57 19.39
CA HIS A 129 -5.04 8.92 20.60
C HIS A 129 -6.52 8.51 20.47
N SER A 130 -7.39 9.41 19.99
CA SER A 130 -8.82 9.11 19.83
C SER A 130 -9.09 7.99 18.82
N PHE A 131 -8.37 7.98 17.69
CA PHE A 131 -8.47 6.91 16.70
C PHE A 131 -7.84 5.61 17.19
N GLY A 132 -6.74 5.67 17.95
CA GLY A 132 -6.14 4.51 18.61
C GLY A 132 -7.11 3.81 19.56
N VAL A 133 -7.77 4.58 20.44
CA VAL A 133 -8.81 4.05 21.34
C VAL A 133 -9.99 3.48 20.54
N ARG A 134 -10.43 4.15 19.46
CA ARG A 134 -11.50 3.64 18.60
C ARG A 134 -11.11 2.34 17.90
N LEU A 135 -9.84 2.19 17.49
CA LEU A 135 -9.32 1.00 16.86
C LEU A 135 -9.34 -0.19 17.84
N LEU A 136 -8.84 0.04 19.06
CA LEU A 136 -8.82 -0.96 20.13
C LEU A 136 -10.20 -1.36 20.65
N THR A 137 -11.19 -0.47 20.57
CA THR A 137 -12.54 -0.72 21.13
C THR A 137 -13.53 -1.24 20.10
N ARG A 138 -13.39 -0.89 18.81
CA ARG A 138 -14.32 -1.31 17.75
C ARG A 138 -13.80 -2.48 16.92
N PHE A 139 -12.52 -2.47 16.57
CA PHE A 139 -11.99 -3.42 15.58
C PHE A 139 -11.16 -4.54 16.21
N VAL A 140 -10.41 -4.25 17.27
CA VAL A 140 -9.55 -5.26 17.94
C VAL A 140 -10.15 -5.67 19.27
N ARG A 141 -11.39 -6.17 19.22
CA ARG A 141 -12.05 -6.78 20.39
C ARG A 141 -11.48 -8.18 20.61
N LEU A 142 -11.43 -8.61 21.87
CA LEU A 142 -11.07 -10.00 22.19
C LEU A 142 -12.13 -10.93 21.57
N PRO A 143 -11.72 -12.03 20.93
CA PRO A 143 -12.65 -13.03 20.43
C PRO A 143 -13.30 -13.71 21.64
N ILE A 144 -14.54 -13.32 21.96
CA ILE A 144 -15.33 -14.02 22.97
C ILE A 144 -16.01 -15.20 22.27
N PRO A 145 -15.76 -16.45 22.69
CA PRO A 145 -16.40 -17.61 22.08
C PRO A 145 -17.92 -17.49 22.25
N GLY A 146 -18.66 -17.64 21.15
CA GLY A 146 -20.12 -17.62 21.19
C GLY A 146 -20.68 -18.82 21.95
N ALA A 147 -21.93 -18.72 22.43
CA ALA A 147 -22.58 -19.80 23.15
C ALA A 147 -22.60 -21.11 22.34
N ALA A 148 -22.84 -21.04 21.03
CA ALA A 148 -22.79 -22.20 20.13
C ALA A 148 -21.40 -22.84 20.04
N GLN A 149 -20.33 -22.03 20.07
CA GLN A 149 -18.96 -22.52 20.08
C GLN A 149 -18.65 -23.21 21.41
N LEU A 150 -19.04 -22.60 22.53
CA LEU A 150 -18.91 -23.21 23.86
C LEU A 150 -19.71 -24.52 23.96
N ASP A 151 -20.92 -24.57 23.41
CA ASP A 151 -21.74 -25.77 23.37
C ASP A 151 -21.13 -26.86 22.46
N SER A 152 -20.41 -26.47 21.41
CA SER A 152 -19.68 -27.42 20.55
C SER A 152 -18.44 -28.01 21.23
N ILE A 153 -17.83 -27.24 22.14
CA ILE A 153 -16.68 -27.65 22.94
C ILE A 153 -17.12 -28.53 24.12
N ASN A 154 -18.32 -28.28 24.66
CA ASN A 154 -18.89 -29.02 25.77
C ASN A 154 -19.40 -30.40 25.32
N ALA A 155 -18.49 -31.37 25.25
CA ALA A 155 -18.84 -32.76 24.96
C ALA A 155 -19.69 -33.32 26.11
N ARG A 156 -20.97 -33.60 25.84
CA ARG A 156 -21.84 -34.20 26.85
C ARG A 156 -21.69 -35.72 26.79
N LEU A 157 -21.70 -36.39 27.95
CA LEU A 157 -21.78 -37.85 28.02
C LEU A 157 -22.98 -38.42 27.24
N GLY A 158 -24.06 -37.63 27.11
CA GLY A 158 -25.19 -37.99 26.25
C GLY A 158 -24.84 -38.12 24.76
N ASP A 159 -23.80 -37.43 24.27
CA ASP A 159 -23.35 -37.56 22.89
C ASP A 159 -22.64 -38.89 22.64
N PHE A 160 -21.99 -39.45 23.65
CA PHE A 160 -21.52 -40.84 23.62
C PHE A 160 -22.73 -41.76 23.42
N GLU A 161 -23.73 -41.68 24.31
CA GLU A 161 -24.92 -42.55 24.32
C GLU A 161 -25.74 -42.50 23.02
N GLN A 162 -25.69 -41.40 22.26
CA GLN A 162 -26.38 -41.26 20.97
C GLN A 162 -25.68 -42.01 19.82
N GLN A 163 -24.39 -42.33 19.94
CA GLN A 163 -23.60 -42.99 18.88
C GLN A 163 -23.72 -44.53 18.88
N ARG A 164 -24.82 -45.08 19.41
CA ARG A 164 -25.04 -46.49 19.84
C ARG A 164 -24.44 -47.61 18.98
N MET A 165 -24.29 -47.47 17.67
CA MET A 165 -23.73 -48.51 16.80
C MET A 165 -22.24 -48.39 16.48
N GLN A 166 -21.60 -47.24 16.77
CA GLN A 166 -20.18 -47.01 16.52
C GLN A 166 -19.31 -47.11 17.80
N MET A 167 -19.91 -47.41 18.95
CA MET A 167 -19.24 -47.38 20.26
C MET A 167 -18.22 -48.49 20.52
N LEU A 168 -18.35 -49.64 19.85
CA LEU A 168 -17.51 -50.80 20.15
C LEU A 168 -16.16 -50.70 19.42
N ARG A 169 -15.16 -50.08 20.05
CA ARG A 169 -13.76 -50.28 19.62
C ARG A 169 -13.27 -51.62 20.15
N VAL A 170 -12.75 -52.44 19.23
CA VAL A 170 -11.93 -53.59 19.58
C VAL A 170 -10.48 -53.13 19.47
N PRO A 171 -9.68 -53.19 20.56
CA PRO A 171 -8.27 -52.87 20.49
C PRO A 171 -7.58 -53.65 19.35
N PHE A 172 -6.76 -52.99 18.54
CA PHE A 172 -5.93 -53.56 17.47
C PHE A 172 -6.66 -54.06 16.20
N VAL A 173 -7.99 -54.01 16.13
CA VAL A 173 -8.76 -54.46 14.95
C VAL A 173 -9.76 -53.38 14.54
N GLY A 174 -9.37 -52.45 13.67
CA GLY A 174 -10.32 -51.48 13.10
C GLY A 174 -9.71 -50.29 12.39
N ASN A 175 -10.38 -49.85 11.31
CA ASN A 175 -10.09 -48.63 10.55
C ASN A 175 -10.17 -47.38 11.45
N LYS A 176 -9.42 -46.31 11.08
CA LYS A 176 -9.52 -44.99 11.72
C LYS A 176 -10.98 -44.53 11.71
N GLN A 177 -11.62 -44.55 12.87
CA GLN A 177 -12.98 -44.05 13.02
C GLN A 177 -12.98 -42.53 13.01
N GLU A 178 -13.71 -41.95 12.05
CA GLU A 178 -14.07 -40.54 12.08
C GLU A 178 -15.27 -40.36 13.00
N TRP A 179 -15.08 -39.63 14.10
CA TRP A 179 -16.19 -39.25 14.97
C TRP A 179 -17.12 -38.34 14.19
N LYS A 180 -18.36 -38.79 13.95
CA LYS A 180 -19.40 -37.94 13.37
C LYS A 180 -19.62 -36.76 14.30
N ARG A 181 -19.21 -35.57 13.85
CA ARG A 181 -19.42 -34.32 14.56
C ARG A 181 -20.92 -34.14 14.75
N ARG A 182 -21.34 -33.68 15.94
CA ARG A 182 -22.71 -33.24 16.16
C ARG A 182 -23.02 -32.20 15.09
N GLN A 183 -23.87 -32.56 14.13
CA GLN A 183 -24.57 -31.54 13.36
C GLN A 183 -25.45 -30.86 14.40
N VAL A 184 -25.05 -29.65 14.82
CA VAL A 184 -25.94 -28.78 15.58
C VAL A 184 -27.17 -28.69 14.71
N LEU A 185 -28.25 -29.31 15.15
CA LEU A 185 -29.53 -29.26 14.46
C LEU A 185 -29.95 -27.80 14.56
N SER A 186 -29.53 -26.99 13.59
CA SER A 186 -29.92 -25.61 13.41
C SER A 186 -31.40 -25.63 13.06
N THR A 187 -32.21 -25.89 14.08
CA THR A 187 -33.65 -25.64 14.12
C THR A 187 -33.82 -24.15 14.34
N VAL A 188 -33.20 -23.35 13.46
CA VAL A 188 -33.75 -22.06 13.12
C VAL A 188 -34.82 -22.42 12.11
N SER A 189 -36.08 -22.30 12.55
CA SER A 189 -37.22 -22.34 11.66
C SER A 189 -36.95 -21.40 10.49
N GLU A 190 -36.77 -21.97 9.29
CA GLU A 190 -36.91 -21.25 8.03
C GLU A 190 -38.37 -20.81 7.96
N ASP A 191 -38.70 -19.69 8.60
CA ASP A 191 -39.89 -18.91 8.24
C ASP A 191 -39.46 -18.02 7.07
N PRO A 192 -39.97 -18.25 5.84
CA PRO A 192 -39.44 -17.63 4.63
C PRO A 192 -39.86 -16.18 4.36
N ASP A 193 -40.45 -15.44 5.31
CA ASP A 193 -41.27 -14.27 4.96
C ASP A 193 -40.83 -12.87 5.42
N ASP A 194 -39.69 -12.65 6.08
CA ASP A 194 -39.30 -11.28 6.51
C ASP A 194 -38.13 -10.67 5.72
N ASN A 195 -38.52 -9.96 4.65
CA ASN A 195 -37.75 -9.01 3.84
C ASN A 195 -37.39 -7.72 4.63
N ALA A 196 -36.85 -7.87 5.83
CA ALA A 196 -36.27 -6.74 6.56
C ALA A 196 -34.86 -6.49 6.01
N GLN A 197 -34.74 -5.52 5.10
CA GLN A 197 -33.47 -4.86 4.77
C GLN A 197 -32.85 -4.28 6.05
N VAL A 198 -32.06 -5.09 6.75
CA VAL A 198 -31.26 -4.66 7.90
C VAL A 198 -30.14 -3.78 7.34
N LEU A 199 -30.34 -2.47 7.49
CA LEU A 199 -29.37 -1.41 7.27
C LEU A 199 -27.96 -1.83 7.71
N GLY A 200 -27.11 -2.13 6.71
CA GLY A 200 -25.65 -2.00 6.72
C GLY A 200 -24.94 -2.25 8.06
N VAL A 201 -25.24 -3.36 8.73
CA VAL A 201 -24.38 -3.88 9.80
C VAL A 201 -23.14 -4.37 9.09
N GLN A 202 -22.18 -3.45 8.97
CA GLN A 202 -20.82 -3.67 8.48
C GLN A 202 -20.35 -5.01 9.04
N GLU A 203 -20.21 -6.02 8.17
CA GLU A 203 -19.86 -7.38 8.58
C GLU A 203 -18.68 -7.29 9.55
N ASP A 204 -18.91 -7.70 10.79
CA ASP A 204 -17.88 -7.73 11.81
C ASP A 204 -16.66 -8.43 11.20
N PHE A 205 -15.49 -7.84 11.38
CA PHE A 205 -14.21 -8.23 10.75
C PHE A 205 -13.82 -9.71 10.93
N LEU A 206 -14.59 -10.45 11.72
CA LEU A 206 -14.47 -11.86 12.06
C LEU A 206 -15.46 -12.78 11.30
N GLY A 207 -16.32 -12.25 10.43
CA GLY A 207 -17.40 -12.99 9.79
C GLY A 207 -18.52 -13.37 10.78
N LYS A 208 -19.72 -13.67 10.28
CA LYS A 208 -20.83 -14.17 11.11
C LYS A 208 -20.34 -15.36 11.95
N GLY A 209 -20.45 -15.26 13.28
CA GLY A 209 -19.91 -16.21 14.26
C GLY A 209 -20.52 -17.62 14.27
N ASP A 210 -21.28 -17.98 13.24
CA ASP A 210 -21.99 -19.25 13.12
C ASP A 210 -21.16 -20.34 12.42
N VAL A 211 -19.93 -20.05 12.01
CA VAL A 211 -19.08 -21.06 11.38
C VAL A 211 -18.57 -22.04 12.46
N PRO A 212 -18.94 -23.34 12.39
CA PRO A 212 -18.60 -24.31 13.41
C PRO A 212 -17.07 -24.50 13.50
N LEU A 213 -16.56 -24.56 14.74
CA LEU A 213 -15.16 -24.47 15.17
C LEU A 213 -14.24 -25.64 14.71
N GLY A 214 -14.36 -26.10 13.48
CA GLY A 214 -13.53 -27.21 12.95
C GLY A 214 -13.68 -27.45 11.46
N ALA A 215 -14.30 -26.52 10.73
CA ALA A 215 -13.80 -26.20 9.40
C ALA A 215 -12.45 -25.49 9.59
N THR A 216 -11.41 -26.27 9.88
CA THR A 216 -10.06 -25.84 10.28
C THR A 216 -9.40 -24.92 9.27
N ASP A 217 -9.90 -24.88 8.04
CA ASP A 217 -9.34 -24.05 6.98
C ASP A 217 -9.86 -22.61 6.99
N HIS A 218 -11.06 -22.29 7.46
CA HIS A 218 -11.57 -20.92 7.30
C HIS A 218 -11.06 -19.95 8.37
N ILE A 219 -10.96 -20.38 9.63
CA ILE A 219 -10.34 -19.54 10.67
C ILE A 219 -8.84 -19.42 10.38
N MET A 220 -8.19 -20.51 9.96
CA MET A 220 -6.76 -20.52 9.64
C MET A 220 -6.46 -19.75 8.34
N LYS A 221 -7.29 -19.85 7.29
CA LYS A 221 -7.23 -19.01 6.07
C LYS A 221 -7.55 -17.55 6.36
N ALA A 222 -8.56 -17.26 7.18
CA ALA A 222 -8.77 -15.90 7.65
C ALA A 222 -7.54 -15.41 8.40
N THR A 223 -6.96 -16.22 9.29
CA THR A 223 -5.76 -15.85 10.05
C THR A 223 -4.47 -15.77 9.24
N THR A 224 -4.33 -16.50 8.13
CA THR A 224 -3.23 -16.35 7.16
C THR A 224 -3.49 -15.25 6.13
N GLN A 225 -4.74 -14.84 5.91
CA GLN A 225 -5.12 -13.64 5.15
C GLN A 225 -5.13 -12.35 6.02
N LEU A 226 -5.02 -12.49 7.35
CA LEU A 226 -5.00 -11.39 8.33
C LEU A 226 -3.62 -10.80 8.71
N PRO A 227 -2.43 -11.39 8.44
CA PRO A 227 -1.18 -10.73 8.79
C PRO A 227 -1.07 -9.46 7.96
N GLY A 228 -1.07 -8.31 8.64
CA GLY A 228 -1.03 -7.01 8.00
C GLY A 228 -2.38 -6.33 7.76
N LYS A 229 -3.56 -7.00 7.87
CA LYS A 229 -4.85 -6.27 7.72
C LYS A 229 -5.07 -5.24 8.84
N HIS A 230 -4.67 -5.54 10.08
CA HIS A 230 -4.71 -4.57 11.18
C HIS A 230 -3.74 -3.40 10.95
N VAL A 231 -2.56 -3.66 10.36
CA VAL A 231 -1.59 -2.64 9.93
C VAL A 231 -2.18 -1.78 8.80
N GLN A 232 -2.82 -2.38 7.80
CA GLN A 232 -3.50 -1.65 6.72
C GLN A 232 -4.64 -0.78 7.25
N LEU A 233 -5.42 -1.29 8.22
CA LEU A 233 -6.46 -0.53 8.89
C LEU A 233 -5.86 0.64 9.67
N TYR A 234 -4.76 0.41 10.40
CA TYR A 234 -4.01 1.46 11.08
C TYR A 234 -3.50 2.51 10.09
N ARG A 235 -2.90 2.13 8.96
CA ARG A 235 -2.45 3.05 7.90
C ARG A 235 -3.59 3.90 7.33
N ARG A 236 -4.74 3.29 7.04
CA ARG A 236 -5.93 4.03 6.59
C ARG A 236 -6.40 5.05 7.61
N LEU A 237 -6.28 4.73 8.89
CA LEU A 237 -6.58 5.67 9.97
C LEU A 237 -5.48 6.74 10.10
N GLN A 238 -4.21 6.36 9.98
CA GLN A 238 -3.06 7.26 10.06
C GLN A 238 -3.14 8.40 9.06
N ASN A 239 -3.64 8.13 7.85
CA ASN A 239 -3.92 9.16 6.84
C ASN A 239 -4.79 10.32 7.35
N LYS A 240 -5.59 10.12 8.41
CA LYS A 240 -6.44 11.17 9.00
C LYS A 240 -5.68 12.17 9.86
N TRP A 241 -4.53 11.80 10.43
CA TRP A 241 -3.74 12.71 11.29
C TRP A 241 -2.32 12.98 10.79
N GLN A 242 -1.81 12.17 9.87
CA GLN A 242 -0.43 12.25 9.39
C GLN A 242 -0.10 13.59 8.72
N CYS A 243 -1.07 14.23 8.07
CA CYS A 243 -0.87 15.56 7.49
C CYS A 243 -0.58 16.62 8.56
N TYR A 244 -1.29 16.61 9.69
CA TYR A 244 -1.06 17.54 10.79
C TYR A 244 0.31 17.32 11.43
N ASP A 245 0.71 16.06 11.62
CA ASP A 245 2.05 15.73 12.10
C ASP A 245 3.13 16.27 11.13
N ALA A 246 3.00 15.96 9.83
CA ALA A 246 3.97 16.41 8.84
C ALA A 246 4.09 17.94 8.79
N TYR A 247 2.96 18.66 8.79
CA TYR A 247 2.97 20.12 8.75
C TYR A 247 3.39 20.76 10.09
N ALA A 248 3.21 20.09 11.23
CA ALA A 248 3.76 20.56 12.50
C ALA A 248 5.29 20.63 12.44
N ARG A 249 5.94 19.62 11.83
CA ARG A 249 7.40 19.57 11.66
C ARG A 249 7.90 20.62 10.68
N VAL A 250 7.22 20.77 9.55
CA VAL A 250 7.53 21.81 8.56
C VAL A 250 7.43 23.19 9.21
N SER A 251 6.35 23.45 9.94
CA SER A 251 6.13 24.74 10.62
C SER A 251 7.19 24.99 11.69
N MET A 252 7.61 23.98 12.44
CA MET A 252 8.69 24.10 13.42
C MET A 252 10.04 24.44 12.76
N ALA A 253 10.39 23.77 11.66
CA ALA A 253 11.60 24.06 10.90
C ALA A 253 11.59 25.48 10.34
N LEU A 254 10.47 25.92 9.76
CA LEU A 254 10.30 27.28 9.25
C LEU A 254 10.37 28.33 10.36
N GLY A 255 9.72 28.06 11.51
CA GLY A 255 9.77 28.94 12.67
C GLY A 255 11.18 29.11 13.21
N THR A 256 11.91 28.01 13.36
CA THR A 256 13.30 28.01 13.86
C THR A 256 14.24 28.77 12.93
N ASN A 257 14.13 28.57 11.61
CA ASN A 257 14.93 29.31 10.62
C ASN A 257 14.64 30.82 10.65
N ASN A 258 13.39 31.22 10.87
CA ASN A 258 13.02 32.63 11.02
C ASN A 258 13.56 33.27 12.30
N ILE A 259 13.63 32.51 13.39
CA ILE A 259 14.25 32.97 14.63
C ILE A 259 15.76 33.15 14.44
N LEU A 260 16.44 32.23 13.75
CA LEU A 260 17.87 32.40 13.43
C LEU A 260 18.11 33.62 12.53
N LEU A 261 17.21 33.88 11.58
CA LEU A 261 17.26 35.06 10.74
C LEU A 261 17.04 36.34 11.57
N ALA A 262 16.08 36.34 12.50
CA ALA A 262 15.87 37.44 13.44
C ALA A 262 17.10 37.68 14.33
N PHE A 263 17.73 36.63 14.86
CA PHE A 263 18.99 36.77 15.60
C PHE A 263 20.10 37.35 14.75
N THR A 264 20.17 36.96 13.47
CA THR A 264 21.17 37.52 12.56
C THR A 264 20.96 39.02 12.39
N PHE A 265 19.72 39.49 12.13
CA PHE A 265 19.45 40.93 12.01
C PHE A 265 19.70 41.70 13.31
N TYR A 266 19.28 41.15 14.45
CA TYR A 266 19.57 41.73 15.77
C TYR A 266 21.08 41.87 16.03
N LEU A 267 21.87 40.87 15.64
CA LEU A 267 23.33 40.95 15.77
C LEU A 267 23.96 41.93 14.79
N VAL A 268 23.40 42.09 13.59
CA VAL A 268 23.82 43.17 12.68
C VAL A 268 23.57 44.52 13.35
N ASP A 269 22.40 44.73 13.92
CA ASP A 269 22.07 45.98 14.63
C ASP A 269 23.07 46.24 15.77
N VAL A 270 23.21 45.31 16.71
CA VAL A 270 24.05 45.49 17.90
C VAL A 270 25.54 45.61 17.55
N THR A 271 26.09 44.73 16.70
CA THR A 271 27.54 44.73 16.48
C THR A 271 28.02 45.78 15.49
N LEU A 272 27.19 46.15 14.52
CA LEU A 272 27.55 47.14 13.52
C LEU A 272 27.27 48.55 13.98
N ILE A 273 26.13 48.79 14.64
CA ILE A 273 25.69 50.14 15.03
C ILE A 273 26.20 50.48 16.44
N GLU A 274 25.93 49.63 17.44
CA GLU A 274 26.27 49.96 18.85
C GLU A 274 27.76 49.74 19.16
N PHE A 275 28.38 48.71 18.57
CA PHE A 275 29.80 48.39 18.81
C PHE A 275 30.76 48.84 17.70
N GLU A 276 30.25 49.36 16.58
CA GLU A 276 31.06 49.81 15.43
C GLU A 276 32.10 48.78 14.95
N ALA A 277 31.79 47.48 15.08
CA ALA A 277 32.73 46.37 14.87
C ALA A 277 32.34 45.51 13.65
N PRO A 278 32.52 45.99 12.41
CA PRO A 278 32.00 45.33 11.21
C PRO A 278 32.58 43.93 10.98
N SER A 279 33.85 43.70 11.38
CA SER A 279 34.47 42.37 11.27
C SER A 279 33.73 41.33 12.13
N ALA A 280 33.37 41.70 13.36
CA ALA A 280 32.59 40.85 14.26
C ALA A 280 31.20 40.56 13.68
N THR A 281 30.55 41.57 13.08
CA THR A 281 29.25 41.40 12.40
C THR A 281 29.32 40.34 11.30
N TYR A 282 30.27 40.44 10.37
CA TYR A 282 30.38 39.47 9.26
C TYR A 282 30.72 38.06 9.74
N THR A 283 31.55 37.91 10.78
CA THR A 283 31.82 36.60 11.39
C THR A 283 30.55 36.01 12.02
N LEU A 284 29.78 36.80 12.77
CA LEU A 284 28.54 36.32 13.39
C LEU A 284 27.48 35.95 12.35
N ILE A 285 27.30 36.76 11.28
CA ILE A 285 26.43 36.40 10.16
C ILE A 285 26.85 35.03 9.60
N ALA A 286 28.14 34.81 9.33
CA ALA A 286 28.62 33.55 8.78
C ALA A 286 28.32 32.36 9.71
N VAL A 287 28.51 32.52 11.02
CA VAL A 287 28.23 31.47 12.02
C VAL A 287 26.73 31.11 12.03
N PHE A 288 25.84 32.10 12.17
CA PHE A 288 24.40 31.85 12.23
C PHE A 288 23.83 31.32 10.90
N GLN A 289 24.34 31.80 9.76
CA GLN A 289 23.94 31.28 8.45
C GLN A 289 24.45 29.86 8.19
N PHE A 290 25.63 29.50 8.71
CA PHE A 290 26.10 28.12 8.69
C PHE A 290 25.24 27.20 9.56
N THR A 291 24.82 27.66 10.74
CA THR A 291 23.87 26.92 11.59
C THR A 291 22.52 26.74 10.89
N ALA A 292 21.98 27.79 10.27
CA ALA A 292 20.74 27.72 9.50
C ALA A 292 20.87 26.76 8.30
N LEU A 293 22.00 26.78 7.58
CA LEU A 293 22.29 25.82 6.52
C LEU A 293 22.33 24.38 7.05
N ALA A 294 22.98 24.15 8.19
CA ALA A 294 23.09 22.83 8.80
C ALA A 294 21.71 22.29 9.21
N LEU A 295 20.86 23.13 9.82
CA LEU A 295 19.48 22.75 10.16
C LEU A 295 18.66 22.44 8.91
N CYS A 296 18.72 23.31 7.89
CA CYS A 296 18.05 23.12 6.62
C CYS A 296 18.47 21.81 5.91
N TYR A 297 19.76 21.47 6.00
CA TYR A 297 20.30 20.21 5.47
C TYR A 297 19.78 18.98 6.23
N ILE A 298 19.60 19.07 7.55
CA ILE A 298 19.04 17.98 8.36
C ILE A 298 17.55 17.81 8.08
N ASP A 299 16.83 18.92 7.90
CA ASP A 299 15.37 18.94 7.77
C ASP A 299 14.88 18.55 6.37
N ILE A 300 15.60 18.86 5.30
CA ILE A 300 15.17 18.61 3.92
C ILE A 300 15.85 17.35 3.37
N ALA A 301 15.07 16.31 3.09
CA ALA A 301 15.53 15.11 2.41
C ALA A 301 15.17 15.14 0.93
N LYS A 302 15.93 14.41 0.10
CA LYS A 302 15.67 14.19 -1.33
C LYS A 302 15.84 15.42 -2.24
N LEU A 303 16.04 16.63 -1.73
CA LEU A 303 16.56 17.73 -2.54
C LEU A 303 18.06 17.52 -2.79
N GLY A 304 18.53 17.86 -4.00
CA GLY A 304 19.95 17.87 -4.29
C GLY A 304 20.67 18.89 -3.38
N HIS A 305 21.87 18.56 -2.93
CA HIS A 305 22.66 19.44 -2.04
C HIS A 305 22.83 20.85 -2.60
N VAL A 306 22.97 20.98 -3.91
CA VAL A 306 23.06 22.28 -4.61
C VAL A 306 21.78 23.09 -4.46
N THR A 307 20.61 22.47 -4.49
CA THR A 307 19.32 23.17 -4.34
C THR A 307 19.14 23.67 -2.91
N VAL A 308 19.50 22.87 -1.89
CA VAL A 308 19.47 23.30 -0.49
C VAL A 308 20.43 24.47 -0.27
N LEU A 309 21.65 24.38 -0.82
CA LEU A 309 22.64 25.45 -0.76
C LEU A 309 22.13 26.74 -1.42
N LEU A 310 21.54 26.64 -2.62
CA LEU A 310 21.00 27.79 -3.35
C LEU A 310 19.82 28.42 -2.60
N MET A 311 18.97 27.61 -1.97
CA MET A 311 17.87 28.10 -1.16
C MET A 311 18.38 28.88 0.05
N GLN A 312 19.42 28.40 0.74
CA GLN A 312 20.01 29.09 1.89
C GLN A 312 20.89 30.29 1.50
N ALA A 313 21.39 30.33 0.26
CA ALA A 313 22.15 31.47 -0.24
C ALA A 313 21.31 32.76 -0.29
N LEU A 314 19.99 32.65 -0.48
CA LEU A 314 19.07 33.79 -0.53
C LEU A 314 19.01 34.60 0.79
N PRO A 315 18.65 34.01 1.95
CA PRO A 315 18.62 34.74 3.22
C PRO A 315 20.03 35.15 3.67
N THR A 316 21.05 34.34 3.35
CA THR A 316 22.46 34.68 3.61
C THR A 316 22.84 35.97 2.87
N ALA A 317 22.55 36.04 1.57
CA ALA A 317 22.79 37.23 0.76
C ALA A 317 22.01 38.44 1.29
N ALA A 318 20.75 38.27 1.70
CA ALA A 318 19.96 39.34 2.30
C ALA A 318 20.61 39.93 3.56
N CYS A 319 21.17 39.08 4.43
CA CYS A 319 21.88 39.52 5.64
C CYS A 319 23.17 40.28 5.32
N PHE A 320 23.99 39.77 4.39
CA PHE A 320 25.21 40.46 3.96
C PHE A 320 24.90 41.81 3.29
N ILE A 321 23.88 41.87 2.42
CA ILE A 321 23.46 43.12 1.77
C ILE A 321 22.94 44.12 2.81
N ALA A 322 22.20 43.66 3.82
CA ALA A 322 21.74 44.52 4.91
C ALA A 322 22.92 45.11 5.70
N ALA A 323 23.90 44.29 6.07
CA ALA A 323 25.11 44.74 6.77
C ALA A 323 25.96 45.69 5.92
N ILE A 324 26.14 45.41 4.63
CA ILE A 324 26.85 46.31 3.70
C ILE A 324 26.10 47.63 3.55
N SER A 325 24.77 47.59 3.39
CA SER A 325 23.95 48.80 3.26
C SER A 325 24.01 49.68 4.52
N ALA A 326 24.04 49.07 5.70
CA ALA A 326 24.19 49.78 6.96
C ALA A 326 25.59 50.39 7.10
N ASN A 327 26.65 49.64 6.77
CA ASN A 327 28.04 50.13 6.83
C ASN A 327 28.31 51.28 5.84
N VAL A 328 27.76 51.21 4.63
CA VAL A 328 27.90 52.31 3.64
C VAL A 328 27.17 53.56 4.13
N ALA A 329 25.96 53.41 4.65
CA ALA A 329 25.19 54.54 5.18
C ALA A 329 25.86 55.20 6.40
N ASP A 330 26.52 54.40 7.24
CA ASP A 330 27.28 54.89 8.39
C ASP A 330 28.50 55.72 7.96
N LYS A 331 29.26 55.26 6.97
CA LYS A 331 30.38 56.03 6.39
C LYS A 331 29.93 57.35 5.76
N GLU A 332 28.83 57.33 5.01
CA GLU A 332 28.24 58.55 4.44
C GLU A 332 27.80 59.53 5.54
N MET A 333 27.32 59.02 6.68
CA MET A 333 26.95 59.85 7.82
C MET A 333 28.17 60.48 8.49
N GLN A 334 29.26 59.73 8.69
CA GLN A 334 30.49 60.27 9.28
C GLN A 334 31.12 61.37 8.40
N GLU A 335 31.05 61.25 7.07
CA GLU A 335 31.53 62.29 6.15
C GLU A 335 30.68 63.58 6.23
N GLU A 336 29.36 63.44 6.36
CA GLU A 336 28.46 64.59 6.44
C GLU A 336 28.36 65.24 7.83
N GLU A 337 28.55 64.48 8.92
CA GLU A 337 28.55 65.00 10.29
C GLU A 337 29.69 66.02 10.48
N HIS A 338 30.80 65.82 9.77
CA HIS A 338 31.88 66.81 9.69
C HIS A 338 31.44 68.15 9.05
N ILE A 339 30.35 68.14 8.27
CA ILE A 339 29.81 69.30 7.53
C ILE A 339 28.59 69.91 8.25
N THR A 340 27.83 69.13 9.04
CA THR A 340 26.46 69.49 9.45
C THR A 340 26.13 69.32 10.94
N ALA A 341 27.11 69.51 11.84
CA ALA A 341 26.96 69.48 13.32
C ALA A 341 25.90 70.43 13.95
N ILE A 342 24.99 71.03 13.17
CA ILE A 342 24.02 72.04 13.62
C ILE A 342 22.54 71.60 13.46
N HIS A 343 22.21 70.51 12.74
CA HIS A 343 20.81 70.08 12.59
C HIS A 343 20.54 68.61 12.95
N HIS A 344 20.03 68.38 14.17
CA HIS A 344 19.54 67.11 14.72
C HIS A 344 18.24 66.56 14.07
N THR A 345 18.07 66.66 12.75
CA THR A 345 16.85 66.16 12.09
C THR A 345 17.07 64.78 11.49
N LEU A 346 16.12 63.87 11.79
CA LEU A 346 15.95 62.50 11.27
C LEU A 346 16.69 62.23 9.95
N VAL A 347 17.59 61.23 9.97
CA VAL A 347 18.34 60.77 8.80
C VAL A 347 17.38 60.51 7.63
N PRO A 348 17.57 61.19 6.47
CA PRO A 348 16.62 61.10 5.36
C PRO A 348 16.55 59.67 4.79
N GLN A 349 15.33 59.18 4.58
CA GLN A 349 14.99 57.84 4.10
C GLN A 349 15.64 57.44 2.75
N CYS A 350 16.24 58.38 2.02
CA CYS A 350 16.82 58.18 0.69
C CYS A 350 18.18 57.45 0.66
N ARG A 351 18.80 57.11 1.81
CA ARG A 351 20.14 56.51 1.84
C ARG A 351 20.20 54.99 1.66
N TYR A 352 19.14 54.26 1.98
CA TYR A 352 19.16 52.79 1.95
C TYR A 352 18.73 52.20 0.60
N ARG A 353 19.51 52.48 -0.47
CA ARG A 353 19.19 52.04 -1.85
C ARG A 353 19.07 50.51 -2.00
N LEU A 354 19.77 49.75 -1.16
CA LEU A 354 19.78 48.28 -1.22
C LEU A 354 18.67 47.62 -0.36
N ALA A 355 17.96 48.37 0.47
CA ALA A 355 16.94 47.81 1.36
C ALA A 355 15.82 47.03 0.63
N PRO A 356 15.25 47.50 -0.51
CA PRO A 356 14.22 46.75 -1.24
C PRO A 356 14.71 45.37 -1.71
N LEU A 357 16.00 45.25 -2.05
CA LEU A 357 16.60 43.99 -2.48
C LEU A 357 16.64 42.97 -1.33
N CYS A 358 16.91 43.39 -0.09
CA CYS A 358 16.86 42.51 1.08
C CYS A 358 15.46 41.92 1.28
N PHE A 359 14.41 42.76 1.24
CA PHE A 359 13.02 42.29 1.34
C PHE A 359 12.67 41.32 0.22
N PHE A 360 13.08 41.62 -1.02
CA PHE A 360 12.84 40.75 -2.17
C PHE A 360 13.51 39.39 -2.02
N LEU A 361 14.77 39.34 -1.58
CA LEU A 361 15.51 38.10 -1.38
C LEU A 361 14.88 37.22 -0.28
N ILE A 362 14.41 37.84 0.81
CA ILE A 362 13.73 37.12 1.88
C ILE A 362 12.36 36.61 1.42
N ALA A 363 11.59 37.42 0.68
CA ALA A 363 10.33 36.99 0.10
C ALA A 363 10.52 35.82 -0.87
N LEU A 364 11.55 35.87 -1.72
CA LEU A 364 11.91 34.79 -2.63
C LEU A 364 12.31 33.53 -1.87
N TRP A 365 13.09 33.66 -0.79
CA TRP A 365 13.45 32.54 0.08
C TRP A 365 12.22 31.88 0.71
N PHE A 366 11.28 32.68 1.23
CA PHE A 366 10.00 32.17 1.75
C PHE A 366 9.18 31.43 0.69
N GLU A 367 9.08 31.99 -0.51
CA GLU A 367 8.38 31.34 -1.63
C GLU A 367 9.05 30.00 -2.00
N CYS A 368 10.38 29.94 -2.02
CA CYS A 368 11.11 28.68 -2.24
C CYS A 368 10.82 27.65 -1.14
N LEU A 369 10.75 28.08 0.12
CA LEU A 369 10.40 27.22 1.24
C LEU A 369 8.95 26.73 1.17
N LEU A 370 7.99 27.58 0.82
CA LEU A 370 6.60 27.21 0.63
C LEU A 370 6.42 26.21 -0.52
N ARG A 371 7.11 26.41 -1.65
CA ARG A 371 7.15 25.43 -2.76
C ARG A 371 7.81 24.11 -2.38
N THR A 372 8.72 24.14 -1.41
CA THR A 372 9.32 22.92 -0.85
C THR A 372 8.37 22.22 0.12
N ALA A 373 7.54 22.98 0.83
CA ALA A 373 6.48 22.47 1.70
C ALA A 373 5.18 22.08 0.96
N TRP A 374 5.09 22.30 -0.34
CA TRP A 374 3.90 21.99 -1.14
C TRP A 374 3.56 20.48 -1.07
N PRO A 375 2.27 20.12 -0.92
CA PRO A 375 1.86 18.72 -0.83
C PRO A 375 2.21 17.94 -2.10
N SER A 376 2.68 16.70 -1.94
CA SER A 376 2.80 15.77 -3.06
C SER A 376 1.42 15.35 -3.58
N ASN A 377 1.28 15.03 -4.86
CA ASN A 377 0.02 14.50 -5.45
C ASN A 377 -0.31 13.06 -5.02
N ASP A 378 0.33 12.55 -3.96
CA ASP A 378 0.07 11.24 -3.39
C ASP A 378 -1.24 11.29 -2.58
N GLY A 379 -1.93 10.16 -2.41
CA GLY A 379 -3.23 10.11 -1.72
C GLY A 379 -3.25 10.65 -0.28
N ALA A 380 -2.09 10.80 0.35
CA ALA A 380 -1.94 11.39 1.69
C ALA A 380 -1.58 12.90 1.68
N SER A 381 -1.31 13.51 0.52
CA SER A 381 -0.96 14.93 0.35
C SER A 381 0.18 15.43 1.27
N LEU A 382 1.21 14.60 1.47
CA LEU A 382 2.28 14.87 2.45
C LEU A 382 3.43 15.70 1.85
N PRO A 383 4.08 16.59 2.64
CA PRO A 383 5.29 17.31 2.24
C PRO A 383 6.54 16.41 2.28
N ARG A 384 6.64 15.46 1.35
CA ARG A 384 7.68 14.40 1.30
C ARG A 384 9.12 14.88 1.08
N LYS A 385 9.33 16.18 0.80
CA LYS A 385 10.66 16.80 0.69
C LYS A 385 11.31 17.04 2.06
N PHE A 386 10.55 16.97 3.15
CA PHE A 386 11.12 17.06 4.50
C PHE A 386 11.51 15.68 5.01
N ARG A 387 12.76 15.53 5.47
CA ARG A 387 13.32 14.27 5.97
C ARG A 387 12.52 13.73 7.12
N ALA A 388 12.13 14.61 8.05
CA ALA A 388 11.33 14.22 9.19
C ALA A 388 10.03 13.55 8.73
N VAL A 389 9.44 13.97 7.60
CA VAL A 389 8.17 13.41 7.08
C VAL A 389 8.35 12.02 6.46
N LEU A 390 9.58 11.61 6.10
CA LEU A 390 9.83 10.25 5.61
C LEU A 390 9.75 9.23 6.73
N PHE A 391 10.30 9.56 7.91
CA PHE A 391 10.24 8.69 9.09
C PHE A 391 8.87 8.65 9.77
N LEU A 392 7.82 9.15 9.12
CA LEU A 392 6.43 9.05 9.61
C LEU A 392 5.81 7.71 9.27
N ASP A 393 6.19 7.12 8.14
CA ASP A 393 5.67 5.83 7.73
C ASP A 393 6.67 4.75 8.12
N VAL A 394 6.44 4.15 9.30
CA VAL A 394 7.24 3.03 9.84
C VAL A 394 7.17 1.81 8.90
N PHE A 395 6.15 1.74 8.03
CA PHE A 395 5.88 0.56 7.23
C PHE A 395 6.09 0.75 5.71
N GLU A 396 6.08 1.97 5.15
CA GLU A 396 6.35 2.20 3.71
C GLU A 396 7.77 1.75 3.36
N ASP A 397 8.75 2.15 4.17
CA ASP A 397 10.16 1.83 3.88
C ASP A 397 10.43 0.33 3.99
N ALA A 398 9.75 -0.41 4.88
CA ALA A 398 9.94 -1.85 4.99
C ALA A 398 9.59 -2.61 3.68
N GLY A 399 8.61 -2.12 2.91
CA GLY A 399 8.24 -2.71 1.62
C GLY A 399 9.19 -2.33 0.49
N VAL A 400 9.69 -1.09 0.48
CA VAL A 400 10.59 -0.58 -0.56
C VAL A 400 12.04 -1.05 -0.32
N THR A 401 12.48 -1.15 0.93
CA THR A 401 13.85 -1.57 1.26
C THR A 401 14.10 -3.06 1.05
N LEU A 402 13.10 -3.95 1.08
CA LEU A 402 13.35 -5.36 0.78
C LEU A 402 13.69 -5.54 -0.71
N GLU A 403 12.90 -4.94 -1.60
CA GLU A 403 13.19 -4.99 -3.05
C GLU A 403 14.43 -4.16 -3.45
N GLU A 404 14.64 -2.98 -2.83
CA GLU A 404 15.80 -2.15 -3.14
C GLU A 404 17.10 -2.64 -2.48
N ALA A 405 17.07 -3.21 -1.27
CA ALA A 405 18.25 -3.80 -0.64
C ALA A 405 18.65 -5.13 -1.30
N GLU A 406 17.70 -5.97 -1.69
CA GLU A 406 18.02 -7.18 -2.48
C GLU A 406 18.65 -6.81 -3.85
N GLY A 407 18.24 -5.69 -4.46
CA GLY A 407 18.86 -5.16 -5.68
C GLY A 407 20.21 -4.47 -5.48
N GLN A 408 20.42 -3.77 -4.36
CA GLN A 408 21.64 -2.97 -4.11
C GLN A 408 22.79 -3.76 -3.47
N THR A 409 22.51 -4.86 -2.76
CA THR A 409 23.58 -5.66 -2.11
C THR A 409 24.45 -6.41 -3.14
N ALA A 410 23.96 -6.62 -4.36
CA ALA A 410 24.72 -7.29 -5.43
C ALA A 410 25.61 -6.36 -6.26
N THR A 411 25.46 -5.03 -6.17
CA THR A 411 26.11 -4.09 -7.11
C THR A 411 27.07 -3.07 -6.50
N ASN A 412 27.14 -2.93 -5.17
CA ASN A 412 27.88 -1.83 -4.55
C ASN A 412 29.23 -2.17 -3.89
N LEU A 413 29.86 -3.31 -4.20
CA LEU A 413 31.24 -3.54 -3.70
C LEU A 413 32.35 -2.96 -4.58
N PHE A 414 32.10 -2.56 -5.84
CA PHE A 414 33.11 -1.91 -6.68
C PHE A 414 32.48 -0.99 -7.73
N GLY A 415 32.61 0.33 -7.56
CA GLY A 415 32.42 1.27 -8.67
C GLY A 415 31.97 2.68 -8.30
N MET A 416 32.93 3.57 -8.02
CA MET A 416 32.73 5.02 -8.14
C MET A 416 32.49 5.40 -9.60
N HIS A 417 31.29 5.24 -10.16
CA HIS A 417 30.89 5.92 -11.40
C HIS A 417 29.50 6.53 -11.22
N GLY A 418 29.41 7.86 -11.35
CA GLY A 418 28.20 8.65 -11.21
C GLY A 418 27.20 8.41 -12.35
N GLY A 419 26.57 7.24 -12.36
CA GLY A 419 25.43 6.93 -13.20
C GLY A 419 24.15 7.47 -12.56
N ARG A 420 23.40 8.29 -13.31
CA ARG A 420 22.04 8.73 -12.95
C ARG A 420 21.18 7.50 -12.62
N HIS A 421 20.95 7.23 -11.33
CA HIS A 421 19.98 6.23 -10.88
C HIS A 421 18.59 6.62 -11.37
N ARG A 422 18.15 5.93 -12.41
CA ARG A 422 16.87 6.13 -13.10
C ARG A 422 15.80 5.47 -12.25
N LYS A 423 15.02 6.27 -11.52
CA LYS A 423 13.81 5.85 -10.79
C LYS A 423 12.85 5.17 -11.77
N LYS A 424 12.89 3.84 -11.83
CA LYS A 424 12.04 3.01 -12.72
C LYS A 424 11.15 1.96 -12.03
N PRO A 425 11.32 1.53 -10.76
CA PRO A 425 10.59 0.35 -10.28
C PRO A 425 9.10 0.59 -10.07
N LEU A 426 8.68 1.80 -9.68
CA LEU A 426 7.28 2.11 -9.39
C LEU A 426 6.40 2.23 -10.66
N LEU A 427 7.00 2.63 -11.79
CA LEU A 427 6.24 2.74 -13.05
C LEU A 427 5.83 1.35 -13.54
N THR A 428 6.64 0.33 -13.28
CA THR A 428 6.44 -1.02 -13.78
C THR A 428 5.29 -1.75 -13.10
N VAL A 429 5.06 -1.52 -11.80
CA VAL A 429 3.95 -2.16 -11.06
C VAL A 429 2.60 -1.59 -11.50
N LYS A 430 2.52 -0.27 -11.66
CA LYS A 430 1.29 0.37 -12.13
C LYS A 430 0.93 -0.09 -13.54
N LEU A 431 1.90 -0.09 -14.46
CA LEU A 431 1.67 -0.55 -15.83
C LEU A 431 1.24 -2.03 -15.88
N ALA A 432 1.84 -2.90 -15.06
CA ALA A 432 1.45 -4.30 -14.97
C ALA A 432 0.00 -4.47 -14.48
N ARG A 433 -0.42 -3.66 -13.51
CA ARG A 433 -1.80 -3.66 -13.02
C ARG A 433 -2.78 -3.12 -14.06
N ASP A 434 -2.44 -2.01 -14.72
CA ASP A 434 -3.27 -1.42 -15.76
C ASP A 434 -3.46 -2.41 -16.95
N ALA A 435 -2.43 -3.22 -17.26
CA ALA A 435 -2.52 -4.29 -18.25
C ALA A 435 -3.36 -5.50 -17.80
N ASP A 436 -3.29 -5.88 -16.52
CA ASP A 436 -4.10 -6.95 -15.94
C ASP A 436 -5.59 -6.56 -15.92
N ASP A 437 -5.91 -5.33 -15.48
CA ASP A 437 -7.26 -4.78 -15.44
C ASP A 437 -7.86 -4.70 -16.87
N ALA A 438 -7.05 -4.32 -17.87
CA ALA A 438 -7.48 -4.28 -19.27
C ALA A 438 -7.74 -5.68 -19.85
N LEU A 439 -6.87 -6.67 -19.57
CA LEU A 439 -7.10 -8.07 -19.98
C LEU A 439 -8.35 -8.65 -19.32
N PHE A 440 -8.60 -8.33 -18.05
CA PHE A 440 -9.80 -8.75 -17.33
C PHE A 440 -11.07 -8.19 -17.98
N SER A 441 -11.10 -6.88 -18.28
CA SER A 441 -12.19 -6.22 -19.02
C SER A 441 -12.47 -6.91 -20.36
N ALA A 442 -11.44 -7.10 -21.18
CA ALA A 442 -11.56 -7.76 -22.49
C ALA A 442 -12.06 -9.21 -22.38
N HIS A 443 -11.59 -9.96 -21.39
CA HIS A 443 -12.03 -11.34 -21.17
C HIS A 443 -13.50 -11.41 -20.72
N SER A 444 -13.91 -10.52 -19.80
CA SER A 444 -15.32 -10.37 -19.40
C SER A 444 -16.22 -10.05 -20.59
N ALA A 445 -15.80 -9.17 -21.49
CA ALA A 445 -16.52 -8.87 -22.71
C ALA A 445 -16.66 -10.10 -23.63
N VAL A 446 -15.59 -10.86 -23.87
CA VAL A 446 -15.62 -12.12 -24.66
C VAL A 446 -16.56 -13.13 -24.02
N ARG A 447 -16.44 -13.37 -22.71
CA ARG A 447 -17.25 -14.35 -21.98
C ARG A 447 -18.75 -14.06 -22.12
N ARG A 448 -19.14 -12.78 -22.09
CA ARG A 448 -20.53 -12.35 -22.29
C ARG A 448 -21.01 -12.60 -23.72
N TRP A 449 -20.19 -12.32 -24.72
CA TRP A 449 -20.50 -12.63 -26.12
C TRP A 449 -20.65 -14.14 -26.38
N GLU A 450 -19.90 -14.99 -25.67
CA GLU A 450 -20.02 -16.44 -25.73
C GLU A 450 -21.31 -16.98 -25.09
N ALA A 451 -21.90 -16.24 -24.13
CA ALA A 451 -23.14 -16.62 -23.48
C ALA A 451 -24.39 -16.46 -24.36
N VAL A 452 -24.26 -15.91 -25.58
CA VAL A 452 -25.38 -15.69 -26.50
C VAL A 452 -25.76 -17.00 -27.21
N PRO A 453 -26.96 -17.58 -26.96
CA PRO A 453 -27.32 -18.93 -27.40
C PRO A 453 -27.65 -19.02 -28.90
N ALA A 454 -28.20 -17.95 -29.50
CA ALA A 454 -28.60 -17.91 -30.91
C ALA A 454 -28.58 -16.46 -31.44
N GLY A 455 -28.36 -16.26 -32.74
CA GLY A 455 -28.42 -14.94 -33.38
C GLY A 455 -27.08 -14.36 -33.85
N MET A 456 -25.97 -14.97 -33.43
CA MET A 456 -24.65 -14.64 -33.94
C MET A 456 -24.43 -15.25 -35.34
N SER A 457 -23.97 -14.43 -36.29
CA SER A 457 -23.56 -14.93 -37.62
C SER A 457 -22.33 -15.83 -37.50
N ASP A 458 -22.15 -16.76 -38.46
CA ASP A 458 -20.97 -17.64 -38.47
C ASP A 458 -19.65 -16.86 -38.56
N ALA A 459 -19.66 -15.70 -39.25
CA ALA A 459 -18.53 -14.77 -39.29
C ALA A 459 -18.20 -14.22 -37.90
N GLN A 460 -19.21 -13.74 -37.15
CA GLN A 460 -19.01 -13.24 -35.79
C GLN A 460 -18.55 -14.34 -34.83
N ARG A 461 -19.04 -15.58 -34.97
CA ARG A 461 -18.55 -16.72 -34.16
C ARG A 461 -17.08 -17.02 -34.43
N THR A 462 -16.68 -16.96 -35.71
CA THR A 462 -15.28 -17.15 -36.11
C THR A 462 -14.40 -16.03 -35.58
N ASP A 463 -14.84 -14.77 -35.70
CA ASP A 463 -14.14 -13.61 -35.15
C ASP A 463 -14.03 -13.69 -33.62
N LEU A 464 -15.09 -14.08 -32.91
CA LEU A 464 -15.09 -14.22 -31.44
C LEU A 464 -14.09 -15.29 -30.99
N ALA A 465 -14.04 -16.42 -31.69
CA ALA A 465 -13.06 -17.47 -31.42
C ALA A 465 -11.61 -17.00 -31.66
N ASN A 466 -11.39 -16.13 -32.65
CA ASN A 466 -10.09 -15.53 -32.92
C ASN A 466 -9.70 -14.52 -31.82
N LEU A 467 -10.62 -13.65 -31.40
CA LEU A 467 -10.40 -12.69 -30.31
C LEU A 467 -10.09 -13.41 -28.99
N ARG A 468 -10.77 -14.52 -28.69
CA ARG A 468 -10.45 -15.35 -27.52
C ARG A 468 -9.02 -15.90 -27.57
N LYS A 469 -8.60 -16.40 -28.73
CA LYS A 469 -7.21 -16.88 -28.93
C LYS A 469 -6.21 -15.73 -28.72
N GLU A 470 -6.51 -14.55 -29.22
CA GLU A 470 -5.66 -13.37 -29.10
C GLU A 470 -5.49 -12.90 -27.64
N ILE A 471 -6.58 -12.80 -26.87
CA ILE A 471 -6.52 -12.50 -25.43
C ILE A 471 -5.65 -13.53 -24.70
N ASN A 472 -5.81 -14.82 -24.99
CA ASN A 472 -5.02 -15.88 -24.36
C ASN A 472 -3.53 -15.75 -24.69
N VAL A 473 -3.17 -15.35 -25.92
CA VAL A 473 -1.77 -15.08 -26.31
C VAL A 473 -1.21 -13.92 -25.49
N TRP A 474 -1.93 -12.80 -25.39
CA TRP A 474 -1.47 -11.63 -24.63
C TRP A 474 -1.39 -11.89 -23.12
N ARG A 475 -2.33 -12.67 -22.57
CA ARG A 475 -2.25 -13.13 -21.17
C ARG A 475 -1.01 -13.98 -20.93
N ASN A 476 -0.72 -14.92 -21.82
CA ASN A 476 0.47 -15.76 -21.73
C ASN A 476 1.76 -14.93 -21.84
N ALA A 477 1.78 -13.89 -22.68
CA ALA A 477 2.90 -12.96 -22.77
C ALA A 477 3.10 -12.17 -21.47
N LEU A 478 2.02 -11.65 -20.87
CA LEU A 478 2.09 -10.95 -19.58
C LEU A 478 2.57 -11.88 -18.45
N ASN A 479 2.03 -13.10 -18.39
CA ASN A 479 2.42 -14.13 -17.41
C ASN A 479 3.88 -14.57 -17.60
N ALA A 480 4.35 -14.71 -18.84
CA ALA A 480 5.73 -15.04 -19.14
C ALA A 480 6.69 -13.93 -18.69
N GLU A 481 6.34 -12.65 -18.91
CA GLU A 481 7.16 -11.52 -18.46
C GLU A 481 7.11 -11.37 -16.93
N ALA A 482 5.95 -11.60 -16.30
CA ALA A 482 5.82 -11.65 -14.85
C ALA A 482 6.67 -12.78 -14.23
N ALA A 483 6.63 -13.98 -14.81
CA ALA A 483 7.43 -15.12 -14.40
C ALA A 483 8.93 -14.87 -14.64
N HIS A 484 9.31 -14.26 -15.75
CA HIS A 484 10.69 -13.89 -16.05
C HIS A 484 11.23 -12.86 -15.03
N ARG A 485 10.43 -11.86 -14.66
CA ARG A 485 10.78 -10.88 -13.62
C ARG A 485 10.84 -11.51 -12.24
N ALA A 486 9.92 -12.40 -11.91
CA ALA A 486 9.93 -13.14 -10.65
C ALA A 486 11.12 -14.10 -10.53
N GLY A 487 11.47 -14.79 -11.63
CA GLY A 487 12.64 -15.65 -11.71
C GLY A 487 13.94 -14.87 -11.50
N LYS A 488 14.05 -13.67 -12.10
CA LYS A 488 15.17 -12.74 -11.80
C LYS A 488 15.22 -12.32 -10.33
N ARG A 489 14.09 -12.34 -9.64
CA ARG A 489 13.96 -12.01 -8.20
C ARG A 489 14.05 -13.24 -7.28
N GLY A 490 14.17 -14.46 -7.82
CA GLY A 490 14.19 -15.68 -7.02
C GLY A 490 12.85 -16.05 -6.35
N ILE A 491 11.74 -15.44 -6.78
CA ILE A 491 10.41 -15.75 -6.26
C ILE A 491 9.86 -16.95 -7.05
N ALA A 492 9.90 -18.14 -6.44
CA ALA A 492 9.56 -19.40 -7.10
C ALA A 492 8.06 -19.54 -7.50
N ASP A 493 7.17 -18.80 -6.84
CA ASP A 493 5.71 -19.02 -6.92
C ASP A 493 4.92 -17.94 -7.67
N ALA A 494 5.58 -17.00 -8.36
CA ALA A 494 4.86 -15.90 -9.01
C ALA A 494 3.99 -16.33 -10.21
N ALA A 495 4.27 -17.50 -10.80
CA ALA A 495 3.52 -18.02 -11.95
C ALA A 495 2.05 -18.34 -11.63
N LEU A 496 1.71 -18.55 -10.34
CA LEU A 496 0.35 -18.89 -9.90
C LEU A 496 -0.57 -17.69 -9.64
N LEU A 497 -0.05 -16.45 -9.68
CA LEU A 497 -0.83 -15.28 -9.24
C LEU A 497 -1.76 -14.69 -10.31
N LEU A 498 -1.70 -15.18 -11.56
CA LEU A 498 -2.43 -14.61 -12.70
C LEU A 498 -3.15 -15.68 -13.53
N GLU A 499 -3.69 -16.71 -12.88
CA GLU A 499 -4.57 -17.67 -13.56
C GLU A 499 -5.79 -16.96 -14.14
N LEU A 500 -6.06 -17.20 -15.43
CA LEU A 500 -7.21 -16.65 -16.12
C LEU A 500 -8.43 -17.49 -15.73
N ASP A 501 -9.51 -16.85 -15.31
CA ASP A 501 -10.75 -17.54 -15.01
C ASP A 501 -11.46 -17.92 -16.32
N GLU A 502 -11.20 -19.12 -16.84
CA GLU A 502 -11.80 -19.60 -18.10
C GLU A 502 -13.25 -20.08 -17.94
N ARG A 503 -13.82 -20.00 -16.73
CA ARG A 503 -15.20 -20.42 -16.47
C ARG A 503 -16.17 -19.69 -17.42
N PRO A 504 -17.11 -20.41 -18.05
CA PRO A 504 -18.19 -19.78 -18.82
C PRO A 504 -19.07 -18.93 -17.90
N TRP A 505 -19.79 -17.96 -18.46
CA TRP A 505 -20.66 -17.06 -17.70
C TRP A 505 -21.58 -17.78 -16.71
N ASN A 506 -22.10 -18.95 -17.11
CA ASN A 506 -23.07 -19.73 -16.35
C ASN A 506 -22.48 -20.39 -15.08
N GLU A 507 -21.15 -20.46 -14.97
CA GLU A 507 -20.44 -21.04 -13.83
C GLU A 507 -19.95 -19.98 -12.81
N LEU A 508 -20.13 -18.69 -13.12
CA LEU A 508 -19.84 -17.59 -12.20
C LEU A 508 -20.93 -17.49 -11.14
N SER A 509 -20.54 -17.19 -9.90
CA SER A 509 -21.48 -16.86 -8.83
C SER A 509 -22.23 -15.56 -9.12
N GLU A 510 -23.42 -15.37 -8.53
CA GLU A 510 -24.23 -14.16 -8.74
C GLU A 510 -23.45 -12.87 -8.41
N GLN A 511 -22.63 -12.90 -7.36
CA GLN A 511 -21.80 -11.76 -6.98
C GLN A 511 -20.70 -11.47 -8.01
N GLU A 512 -20.06 -12.51 -8.56
CA GLU A 512 -19.07 -12.34 -9.63
C GLU A 512 -19.69 -11.81 -10.93
N GLN A 513 -20.96 -12.17 -11.20
CA GLN A 513 -21.71 -11.63 -12.34
C GLN A 513 -22.08 -10.15 -12.15
N GLU A 514 -22.37 -9.73 -10.92
CA GLU A 514 -22.66 -8.33 -10.57
C GLU A 514 -21.39 -7.45 -10.58
N ASP A 515 -20.25 -8.00 -10.15
CA ASP A 515 -18.94 -7.33 -10.16
C ASP A 515 -18.29 -7.27 -11.56
N ASP A 516 -18.90 -7.89 -12.59
CA ASP A 516 -18.39 -7.88 -13.96
C ASP A 516 -18.39 -6.46 -14.57
N PRO A 517 -17.29 -6.00 -15.24
CA PRO A 517 -17.20 -4.64 -15.79
C PRO A 517 -18.28 -4.29 -16.81
N HIS A 518 -18.89 -5.31 -17.43
CA HIS A 518 -19.94 -5.17 -18.43
C HIS A 518 -21.30 -5.63 -17.90
N ALA A 519 -21.47 -5.80 -16.58
CA ALA A 519 -22.75 -6.06 -15.91
C ALA A 519 -23.88 -5.17 -16.46
N HIS A 520 -25.04 -5.76 -16.69
CA HIS A 520 -26.25 -5.12 -17.22
C HIS A 520 -26.15 -4.57 -18.65
N SER A 521 -25.06 -4.83 -19.38
CA SER A 521 -24.95 -4.46 -20.79
C SER A 521 -25.75 -5.40 -21.70
N LEU A 522 -26.42 -4.82 -22.69
CA LEU A 522 -27.09 -5.54 -23.77
C LEU A 522 -26.10 -5.87 -24.89
N ILE A 523 -26.08 -7.12 -25.34
CA ILE A 523 -25.19 -7.56 -26.42
C ILE A 523 -25.89 -7.39 -27.76
N GLY A 524 -25.21 -6.80 -28.75
CA GLY A 524 -25.72 -6.62 -30.11
C GLY A 524 -25.22 -5.34 -30.76
N PRO A 525 -25.79 -4.88 -31.88
CA PRO A 525 -27.01 -5.38 -32.50
C PRO A 525 -26.80 -6.68 -33.28
N PHE A 526 -27.78 -7.57 -33.20
CA PHE A 526 -27.93 -8.71 -34.10
C PHE A 526 -28.93 -8.35 -35.20
N HIS A 527 -28.64 -8.76 -36.44
CA HIS A 527 -29.52 -8.48 -37.58
C HIS A 527 -30.26 -9.75 -38.01
N HIS A 528 -31.59 -9.69 -38.03
CA HIS A 528 -32.41 -10.71 -38.67
C HIS A 528 -32.92 -10.18 -40.02
N SER A 529 -32.59 -10.86 -41.11
CA SER A 529 -33.12 -10.55 -42.43
C SER A 529 -34.42 -11.33 -42.65
N ASP A 530 -35.53 -10.81 -42.14
CA ASP A 530 -36.84 -11.32 -42.52
C ASP A 530 -37.34 -10.63 -43.80
N ASN A 531 -38.21 -11.31 -44.54
CA ASN A 531 -38.88 -10.79 -45.76
C ASN A 531 -39.66 -9.47 -45.54
N ARG A 532 -39.73 -8.94 -44.31
CA ARG A 532 -40.44 -7.71 -43.92
C ARG A 532 -39.52 -6.54 -43.55
N GLY A 533 -38.19 -6.68 -43.64
CA GLY A 533 -37.22 -5.61 -43.37
C GLY A 533 -36.14 -6.01 -42.35
N HIS A 534 -35.09 -5.19 -42.24
CA HIS A 534 -34.01 -5.39 -41.29
C HIS A 534 -34.45 -4.98 -39.87
N SER A 535 -34.78 -5.95 -39.02
CA SER A 535 -34.96 -5.71 -37.58
C SER A 535 -33.65 -5.99 -36.84
N SER A 536 -33.17 -5.02 -36.06
CA SER A 536 -32.11 -5.23 -35.08
C SER A 536 -32.70 -5.66 -33.74
N TYR A 537 -32.04 -6.60 -33.09
CA TYR A 537 -32.39 -7.06 -31.75
C TYR A 537 -31.12 -7.23 -30.91
N TYR A 538 -31.28 -7.23 -29.60
CA TYR A 538 -30.20 -7.32 -28.62
C TYR A 538 -30.46 -8.49 -27.68
N TYR A 539 -29.45 -8.95 -26.96
CA TYR A 539 -29.56 -10.04 -25.99
C TYR A 539 -29.14 -9.55 -24.60
N SER A 540 -30.01 -9.74 -23.60
CA SER A 540 -29.66 -9.53 -22.19
C SER A 540 -29.19 -10.86 -21.63
N VAL A 541 -27.92 -10.89 -21.20
CA VAL A 541 -27.30 -12.09 -20.62
C VAL A 541 -27.95 -12.44 -19.27
N GLU A 542 -28.27 -11.42 -18.47
CA GLU A 542 -28.84 -11.57 -17.13
C GLU A 542 -30.24 -12.17 -17.16
N ASN A 543 -31.06 -11.74 -18.14
CA ASN A 543 -32.45 -12.17 -18.25
C ASN A 543 -32.65 -13.34 -19.22
N TYR A 544 -31.58 -13.81 -19.87
CA TYR A 544 -31.60 -14.83 -20.92
C TYR A 544 -32.67 -14.58 -22.00
N ASN A 545 -32.87 -13.32 -22.40
CA ASN A 545 -33.93 -12.94 -23.33
C ASN A 545 -33.46 -11.96 -24.43
N PHE A 546 -34.15 -12.02 -25.57
CA PHE A 546 -33.94 -11.09 -26.67
C PHE A 546 -34.80 -9.83 -26.50
N VAL A 547 -34.16 -8.68 -26.65
CA VAL A 547 -34.74 -7.35 -26.47
C VAL A 547 -34.77 -6.64 -27.83
N PHE A 548 -35.97 -6.38 -28.35
CA PHE A 548 -36.17 -5.69 -29.63
C PHE A 548 -36.19 -4.16 -29.52
N ARG A 549 -36.30 -3.62 -28.30
CA ARG A 549 -36.26 -2.19 -28.01
C ARG A 549 -35.30 -1.94 -26.85
N VAL A 550 -34.22 -1.23 -27.11
CA VAL A 550 -33.22 -0.88 -26.09
C VAL A 550 -33.90 -0.02 -25.01
N PRO A 551 -33.89 -0.42 -23.74
CA PRO A 551 -34.35 0.41 -22.63
C PRO A 551 -33.55 1.71 -22.57
N GLU A 552 -34.20 2.83 -22.25
CA GLU A 552 -33.51 4.11 -22.12
C GLU A 552 -32.41 4.01 -21.04
N GLY A 553 -31.16 4.32 -21.43
CA GLY A 553 -29.99 4.26 -20.54
C GLY A 553 -29.28 2.91 -20.45
N ALA A 554 -29.75 1.85 -21.14
CA ALA A 554 -29.03 0.58 -21.18
C ALA A 554 -27.73 0.73 -21.99
N LYS A 555 -26.60 0.29 -21.41
CA LYS A 555 -25.32 0.20 -22.11
C LYS A 555 -25.38 -0.94 -23.12
N ILE A 556 -24.99 -0.69 -24.37
CA ILE A 556 -24.91 -1.70 -25.42
C ILE A 556 -23.44 -2.08 -25.57
N LEU A 557 -23.13 -3.36 -25.52
CA LEU A 557 -21.81 -3.91 -25.82
C LEU A 557 -21.84 -4.42 -27.26
N THR A 558 -21.31 -3.61 -28.19
CA THR A 558 -21.24 -3.96 -29.60
C THR A 558 -20.05 -4.87 -29.89
N PHE A 559 -20.06 -5.50 -31.07
CA PHE A 559 -18.94 -6.35 -31.50
C PHE A 559 -17.70 -5.51 -31.83
N GLU A 560 -17.88 -4.23 -32.16
CA GLU A 560 -16.80 -3.26 -32.34
C GLU A 560 -16.19 -2.89 -30.99
N ASP A 561 -17.02 -2.61 -29.97
CA ASP A 561 -16.54 -2.36 -28.60
C ASP A 561 -15.71 -3.54 -28.07
N LEU A 562 -16.13 -4.77 -28.36
CA LEU A 562 -15.37 -5.97 -28.02
C LEU A 562 -13.98 -5.97 -28.67
N LYS A 563 -13.88 -5.63 -29.96
CA LYS A 563 -12.60 -5.53 -30.67
C LYS A 563 -11.73 -4.42 -30.11
N GLU A 564 -12.32 -3.29 -29.73
CA GLU A 564 -11.61 -2.16 -29.11
C GLU A 564 -11.07 -2.51 -27.72
N GLU A 565 -11.83 -3.21 -26.88
CA GLU A 565 -11.37 -3.68 -25.55
C GLU A 565 -10.19 -4.65 -25.68
N VAL A 566 -10.24 -5.59 -26.65
CA VAL A 566 -9.12 -6.51 -26.92
C VAL A 566 -7.88 -5.76 -27.41
N ALA A 567 -8.04 -4.81 -28.33
CA ALA A 567 -6.95 -3.99 -28.84
C ALA A 567 -6.33 -3.10 -27.74
N HIS A 568 -7.15 -2.55 -26.85
CA HIS A 568 -6.69 -1.78 -25.69
C HIS A 568 -5.91 -2.67 -24.71
N ALA A 569 -6.39 -3.88 -24.42
CA ALA A 569 -5.66 -4.83 -23.58
C ALA A 569 -4.31 -5.23 -24.19
N GLU A 570 -4.26 -5.46 -25.50
CA GLU A 570 -3.01 -5.69 -26.24
C GLU A 570 -2.04 -4.52 -26.07
N GLU A 571 -2.48 -3.27 -26.25
CA GLU A 571 -1.62 -2.09 -26.13
C GLU A 571 -1.03 -1.99 -24.72
N GLN A 572 -1.84 -2.17 -23.68
CA GLN A 572 -1.37 -2.13 -22.29
C GLN A 572 -0.34 -3.24 -22.02
N VAL A 573 -0.61 -4.49 -22.43
CA VAL A 573 0.35 -5.59 -22.26
C VAL A 573 1.64 -5.31 -23.04
N ARG A 574 1.55 -4.80 -24.27
CA ARG A 574 2.71 -4.44 -25.08
C ARG A 574 3.57 -3.39 -24.38
N THR A 575 2.98 -2.38 -23.73
CA THR A 575 3.76 -1.38 -22.98
C THR A 575 4.55 -1.99 -21.80
N VAL A 576 4.00 -3.04 -21.16
CA VAL A 576 4.66 -3.75 -20.04
C VAL A 576 5.80 -4.63 -20.55
N VAL A 577 5.59 -5.30 -21.69
CA VAL A 577 6.55 -6.23 -22.29
C VAL A 577 7.71 -5.49 -22.99
N ASP A 578 7.41 -4.43 -23.75
CA ASP A 578 8.41 -3.71 -24.55
C ASP A 578 9.17 -2.62 -23.78
N GLY A 579 8.65 -2.19 -22.62
CA GLY A 579 9.06 -0.99 -21.89
C GLY A 579 10.49 -0.93 -21.33
N GLU A 580 11.28 -2.00 -21.39
CA GLU A 580 12.61 -2.04 -20.73
C GLU A 580 13.84 -1.82 -21.64
N GLY A 581 13.66 -1.66 -22.96
CA GLY A 581 14.76 -1.27 -23.85
C GLY A 581 15.01 -2.29 -24.95
N GLY A 582 14.04 -2.40 -25.84
CA GLY A 582 14.08 -3.22 -27.04
C GLY A 582 15.43 -3.20 -27.76
N MET A 583 16.18 -4.28 -27.56
CA MET A 583 17.14 -4.79 -28.52
C MET A 583 16.78 -6.27 -28.71
N GLY A 584 15.90 -6.52 -29.68
CA GLY A 584 15.46 -7.86 -30.06
C GLY A 584 13.99 -8.09 -29.80
N SER A 585 13.13 -7.47 -30.61
CA SER A 585 11.79 -8.02 -30.87
C SER A 585 11.99 -9.35 -31.59
N ALA A 586 12.19 -10.42 -30.81
CA ALA A 586 11.92 -11.76 -31.29
C ALA A 586 10.40 -11.83 -31.40
N ALA A 587 9.91 -11.61 -32.61
CA ALA A 587 8.49 -11.59 -32.90
C ALA A 587 7.87 -12.89 -32.35
N TYR A 588 6.97 -12.76 -31.39
CA TYR A 588 5.99 -13.80 -31.06
C TYR A 588 5.02 -13.91 -32.26
N THR A 589 5.54 -14.33 -33.42
CA THR A 589 4.70 -14.74 -34.54
C THR A 589 4.12 -16.10 -34.16
N SER A 590 2.79 -16.17 -34.09
CA SER A 590 2.05 -17.42 -33.99
C SER A 590 2.57 -18.42 -35.02
N GLY A 591 3.32 -19.42 -34.58
CA GLY A 591 3.68 -20.55 -35.43
C GLY A 591 2.40 -21.28 -35.80
N GLY A 592 1.96 -21.15 -37.05
CA GLY A 592 0.83 -21.90 -37.58
C GLY A 592 1.18 -23.39 -37.63
N GLU A 593 0.55 -24.18 -36.77
CA GLU A 593 0.40 -25.62 -36.97
C GLU A 593 -0.50 -25.84 -38.18
N SER A 594 0.10 -26.20 -39.32
CA SER A 594 -0.61 -26.71 -40.47
C SER A 594 -0.82 -28.22 -40.31
N ASP A 595 -2.07 -28.62 -40.14
CA ASP A 595 -2.56 -30.00 -40.27
C ASP A 595 -2.10 -30.61 -41.60
N ALA A 596 -1.30 -31.69 -41.52
CA ALA A 596 -1.00 -32.56 -42.65
C ALA A 596 -1.87 -33.82 -42.55
N THR A 597 -2.94 -33.83 -43.34
CA THR A 597 -3.78 -34.99 -43.59
C THR A 597 -3.05 -36.06 -44.39
N ASP A 598 -3.19 -37.27 -43.86
CA ASP A 598 -2.98 -38.60 -44.42
C ASP A 598 -3.33 -38.75 -45.91
N SER A 599 -2.38 -39.24 -46.71
CA SER A 599 -2.68 -39.96 -47.95
C SER A 599 -1.53 -40.89 -48.32
N ASP A 600 -1.79 -42.19 -48.17
CA ASP A 600 -1.13 -43.31 -48.82
C ASP A 600 -0.90 -43.04 -50.33
N ASP A 601 0.33 -43.28 -50.83
CA ASP A 601 0.48 -44.13 -52.03
C ASP A 601 1.88 -44.72 -52.17
N ARG A 602 1.90 -45.93 -52.73
CA ARG A 602 3.03 -46.86 -52.90
C ARG A 602 3.99 -46.43 -54.03
N SER A 603 5.30 -46.72 -53.89
CA SER A 603 5.99 -47.83 -54.62
C SER A 603 7.51 -47.65 -54.77
N SER A 604 8.22 -48.77 -54.49
CA SER A 604 9.42 -49.34 -55.13
C SER A 604 10.79 -48.64 -55.08
N ASP A 605 11.74 -49.39 -54.48
CA ASP A 605 13.10 -49.77 -54.94
C ASP A 605 14.07 -48.60 -55.30
N ASP A 606 15.32 -48.53 -54.82
CA ASP A 606 16.34 -49.56 -54.88
C ASP A 606 17.64 -49.10 -54.14
N GLU A 607 18.47 -50.09 -53.79
CA GLU A 607 19.91 -50.08 -53.43
C GLU A 607 20.49 -49.28 -52.23
N GLY A 608 21.21 -50.03 -51.36
CA GLY A 608 22.15 -49.53 -50.32
C GLY A 608 23.51 -49.10 -50.89
N PRO A 609 24.66 -49.14 -50.15
CA PRO A 609 24.88 -49.61 -48.78
C PRO A 609 25.62 -48.60 -47.85
N SER A 610 25.67 -48.95 -46.56
CA SER A 610 26.50 -48.42 -45.47
C SER A 610 27.98 -48.19 -45.84
N PRO A 611 28.77 -47.33 -45.13
CA PRO A 611 29.25 -47.67 -43.77
C PRO A 611 29.52 -46.49 -42.79
N SER A 612 29.34 -46.82 -41.50
CA SER A 612 30.06 -46.40 -40.29
C SER A 612 31.19 -45.34 -40.37
N ARG A 613 31.14 -44.32 -39.48
CA ARG A 613 32.24 -44.01 -38.52
C ARG A 613 31.99 -42.83 -37.56
N ALA A 614 32.35 -43.12 -36.30
CA ALA A 614 33.20 -42.33 -35.40
C ALA A 614 32.67 -41.08 -34.67
N LEU A 615 32.36 -41.33 -33.39
CA LEU A 615 32.70 -40.53 -32.21
C LEU A 615 33.92 -39.59 -32.37
N ARG A 616 33.76 -38.32 -32.00
CA ARG A 616 34.85 -37.44 -31.56
C ARG A 616 34.46 -36.69 -30.30
N GLY A 617 35.02 -37.14 -29.18
CA GLY A 617 35.18 -36.31 -27.98
C GLY A 617 36.25 -35.23 -28.22
N ARG A 618 36.06 -34.07 -27.59
CA ARG A 618 37.06 -33.01 -27.56
C ARG A 618 37.23 -32.52 -26.13
N ALA A 619 38.27 -33.04 -25.48
CA ALA A 619 38.91 -32.39 -24.35
C ALA A 619 39.83 -31.28 -24.86
N ARG A 620 39.90 -30.15 -24.16
CA ARG A 620 41.12 -29.33 -24.06
C ARG A 620 41.07 -28.47 -22.81
N SER A 621 41.99 -28.78 -21.91
CA SER A 621 42.59 -27.93 -20.91
C SER A 621 43.35 -26.76 -21.56
N VAL A 622 43.59 -25.69 -20.79
CA VAL A 622 44.95 -25.26 -20.37
C VAL A 622 44.85 -23.90 -19.65
N ASP A 623 45.35 -23.90 -18.41
CA ASP A 623 45.67 -22.75 -17.56
C ASP A 623 46.65 -21.75 -18.20
N ARG A 624 46.56 -20.47 -17.80
CA ARG A 624 47.70 -19.63 -17.33
C ARG A 624 47.27 -18.21 -16.92
N PRO A 625 48.10 -17.44 -16.17
CA PRO A 625 47.78 -16.99 -14.80
C PRO A 625 47.75 -15.43 -14.69
N PRO A 626 47.62 -14.84 -13.48
CA PRO A 626 47.26 -13.43 -13.33
C PRO A 626 48.46 -12.49 -13.23
N HIS A 627 48.18 -11.22 -13.51
CA HIS A 627 48.93 -10.04 -13.07
C HIS A 627 48.07 -9.22 -12.13
#